data_AF-A0A855KFP7-F1
#
_entry.id   AF-A0A855KFP7-F1
#
_cell.length_a   1.000
_cell.length_b   1.000
_cell.length_c   1.000
_cell.angle_alpha   90.00
_cell.angle_beta   90.00
_cell.angle_gamma   90.00
#
_symmetry.space_group_name_H-M   'P 1'
#
loop_
_entity.id
_entity.type
_entity.pdbx_description
1 polymer ?
#
loop_
_entity_poly.entity_id
_entity_poly.type
_entity_poly.pdbx_seq_one_letter_code
_entity_poly.pdbx_strand_id
1 'polypeptide(L)'
;MGSQVSWILFLGVKRTVAVKARKQFKQRIRELTRRSGGRSLRQVVESLRPYLLGWKTYFGLSQTPKVWRGLDEWMRHRLRAIQLKQWRRGPTIYRELRALGASSQTARKVEANSYSWWRNSRFELNRVLDVAWFDRLGLVLLS
;
A
#
# COMPACT_ATOMS: atom_id res chain seq x y z
N MET A 1 50.29 -26.26 -22.37
CA MET A 1 50.16 -25.66 -21.02
C MET A 1 49.70 -24.22 -21.24
N GLY A 2 48.41 -23.90 -21.35
CA GLY A 2 47.34 -24.13 -20.39
C GLY A 2 47.02 -22.80 -19.70
N SER A 3 46.45 -21.86 -20.45
CA SER A 3 46.11 -20.49 -20.03
C SER A 3 45.28 -20.47 -18.74
N GLN A 4 45.74 -19.74 -17.72
CA GLN A 4 44.90 -19.37 -16.58
C GLN A 4 44.10 -18.11 -16.92
N VAL A 5 42.81 -18.31 -17.17
CA VAL A 5 41.82 -17.27 -17.41
C VAL A 5 41.26 -16.77 -16.07
N SER A 6 41.39 -15.46 -15.86
CA SER A 6 40.61 -14.53 -15.03
C SER A 6 39.49 -15.09 -14.14
N TRP A 7 39.65 -14.94 -12.81
CA TRP A 7 38.63 -15.17 -11.78
C TRP A 7 37.91 -13.89 -11.32
N ILE A 8 37.48 -13.02 -12.25
CA ILE A 8 36.54 -11.95 -11.87
C ILE A 8 35.12 -12.52 -11.93
N LEU A 9 34.65 -13.01 -10.78
CA LEU A 9 33.22 -13.26 -10.56
C LEU A 9 32.47 -11.94 -10.79
N PHE A 10 31.82 -11.82 -11.95
CA PHE A 10 30.83 -10.80 -12.24
C PHE A 10 29.59 -11.01 -11.34
N LEU A 11 29.71 -10.75 -10.04
CA LEU A 11 28.56 -10.44 -9.20
C LEU A 11 28.11 -9.04 -9.60
N GLY A 12 27.32 -8.96 -10.67
CA GLY A 12 26.78 -7.70 -11.19
C GLY A 12 26.15 -6.87 -10.06
N VAL A 13 26.50 -5.58 -9.99
CA VAL A 13 26.00 -4.65 -8.98
C VAL A 13 24.47 -4.58 -9.07
N LYS A 14 23.77 -5.18 -8.10
CA LYS A 14 22.31 -5.10 -8.00
C LYS A 14 21.90 -3.68 -7.60
N ARG A 15 21.22 -2.97 -8.49
CA ARG A 15 20.68 -1.62 -8.23
C ARG A 15 19.50 -1.73 -7.26
N THR A 16 19.69 -1.27 -6.03
CA THR A 16 18.68 -1.29 -4.96
C THR A 16 18.21 0.11 -4.58
N VAL A 17 16.95 0.23 -4.16
CA VAL A 17 16.41 1.51 -3.65
C VAL A 17 17.01 1.80 -2.27
N ALA A 18 17.72 2.92 -2.16
CA ALA A 18 18.34 3.36 -0.92
C ALA A 18 17.35 3.43 0.27
N VAL A 19 17.82 3.14 1.50
CA VAL A 19 17.01 3.26 2.73
C VAL A 19 16.39 4.65 2.85
N LYS A 20 17.17 5.69 2.55
CA LYS A 20 16.73 7.10 2.60
C LYS A 20 15.56 7.36 1.65
N ALA A 21 15.67 6.90 0.40
CA ALA A 21 14.59 7.03 -0.59
C ALA A 21 13.31 6.31 -0.14
N ARG A 22 13.42 5.10 0.43
CA ARG A 22 12.26 4.37 1.00
C ARG A 22 11.59 5.13 2.15
N LYS A 23 12.37 5.79 3.01
CA LYS A 23 11.84 6.62 4.10
C LYS A 23 11.13 7.86 3.55
N GLN A 24 11.73 8.53 2.57
CA GLN A 24 11.13 9.68 1.87
C GLN A 24 9.82 9.32 1.18
N PHE A 25 9.76 8.15 0.53
CA PHE A 25 8.52 7.62 -0.05
C PHE A 25 7.40 7.55 0.98
N LYS A 26 7.64 6.83 2.09
CA LYS A 26 6.63 6.70 3.14
C LYS A 26 6.24 8.05 3.73
N GLN A 27 7.18 8.98 3.87
CA GLN A 27 6.91 10.33 4.34
C GLN A 27 6.02 11.11 3.39
N ARG A 28 6.32 11.10 2.09
CA ARG A 28 5.52 11.79 1.08
C ARG A 28 4.11 11.23 0.97
N ILE A 29 3.97 9.90 1.02
CA ILE A 29 2.64 9.26 1.09
C ILE A 29 1.88 9.76 2.34
N ARG A 30 2.52 9.89 3.50
CA ARG A 30 1.85 10.40 4.71
C ARG A 30 1.31 11.82 4.54
N GLU A 31 2.07 12.68 3.88
CA GLU A 31 1.69 14.07 3.59
C GLU A 31 0.48 14.14 2.67
N LEU A 32 0.53 13.43 1.53
CA LEU A 32 -0.54 13.43 0.54
C LEU A 32 -1.84 12.82 1.10
N THR A 33 -1.70 11.81 1.95
CA THR A 33 -2.82 11.14 2.64
C THR A 33 -3.10 11.70 4.04
N ARG A 34 -2.73 12.97 4.30
CA ARG A 34 -3.09 13.63 5.57
C ARG A 34 -4.61 13.55 5.79
N ARG A 35 -4.97 13.20 7.02
CA ARG A 35 -6.32 12.80 7.45
C ARG A 35 -7.27 13.98 7.71
N SER A 36 -7.01 15.12 7.07
CA SER A 36 -7.72 16.40 7.25
C SER A 36 -8.32 16.83 5.91
N GLY A 37 -9.58 17.26 5.94
CA GLY A 37 -10.38 17.63 4.76
C GLY A 37 -11.17 16.44 4.24
N GLY A 38 -12.49 16.58 4.12
CA GLY A 38 -13.49 15.53 3.80
C GLY A 38 -13.37 14.91 2.41
N ARG A 39 -12.15 14.63 1.96
CA ARG A 39 -11.82 13.94 0.72
C ARG A 39 -12.26 12.49 0.82
N SER A 40 -12.92 11.99 -0.23
CA SER A 40 -13.21 10.58 -0.39
C SER A 40 -11.91 9.79 -0.56
N LEU A 41 -11.92 8.47 -0.29
CA LEU A 41 -10.73 7.65 -0.52
C LEU A 41 -10.30 7.68 -1.99
N ARG A 42 -11.24 7.75 -2.94
CA ARG A 42 -10.94 7.89 -4.37
C ARG A 42 -10.13 9.15 -4.67
N GLN A 43 -10.53 10.30 -4.12
CA GLN A 43 -9.76 11.56 -4.26
C GLN A 43 -8.37 11.46 -3.60
N VAL A 44 -8.27 10.73 -2.49
CA VAL A 44 -6.96 10.46 -1.87
C VAL A 44 -6.08 9.63 -2.81
N VAL A 45 -6.61 8.55 -3.40
CA VAL A 45 -5.87 7.70 -4.36
C VAL A 45 -5.45 8.49 -5.60
N GLU A 46 -6.35 9.32 -6.14
CA GLU A 46 -6.06 10.19 -7.28
C GLU A 46 -4.90 11.15 -6.99
N SER A 47 -4.89 11.76 -5.79
CA SER A 47 -3.79 12.65 -5.37
C SER A 47 -2.43 11.94 -5.24
N LEU A 48 -2.42 10.61 -5.07
CA LEU A 48 -1.19 9.82 -5.02
C LEU A 48 -0.65 9.49 -6.41
N ARG A 49 -1.52 9.41 -7.42
CA ARG A 49 -1.19 8.87 -8.74
C ARG A 49 0.01 9.54 -9.41
N PRO A 50 0.12 10.88 -9.49
CA PRO A 50 1.28 11.53 -10.13
C PRO A 50 2.59 11.19 -9.42
N TYR A 51 2.57 11.14 -8.09
CA TYR A 51 3.74 10.81 -7.29
C TYR A 51 4.17 9.34 -7.48
N LEU A 52 3.22 8.41 -7.48
CA LEU A 52 3.50 6.99 -7.67
C LEU A 52 4.06 6.69 -9.07
N LEU A 53 3.50 7.32 -10.10
CA LEU A 53 4.01 7.20 -11.47
C LEU A 53 5.44 7.75 -11.58
N GLY A 54 5.71 8.96 -11.07
CA GLY A 54 7.06 9.54 -11.08
C GLY A 54 8.07 8.67 -10.32
N TRP A 55 7.65 8.11 -9.18
CA TRP A 55 8.49 7.19 -8.40
C TRP A 55 8.78 5.89 -9.14
N LYS A 56 7.77 5.31 -9.82
CA LYS A 56 7.90 4.11 -10.64
C LYS A 56 8.82 4.34 -11.83
N THR A 57 8.72 5.49 -12.51
CA THR A 57 9.62 5.87 -13.60
C THR A 57 11.06 6.02 -13.12
N TYR A 58 11.29 6.74 -12.00
CA TYR A 58 12.64 6.98 -11.49
C TYR A 58 13.33 5.71 -10.97
N PHE A 59 12.61 4.87 -10.22
CA PHE A 59 13.16 3.64 -9.62
C PHE A 59 12.87 2.37 -10.42
N GLY A 60 12.27 2.47 -11.62
CA GLY A 60 11.82 1.32 -12.41
C GLY A 60 12.95 0.37 -12.82
N LEU A 61 14.18 0.88 -12.96
CA LEU A 61 15.38 0.09 -13.27
C LEU A 61 16.00 -0.60 -12.04
N SER A 62 15.41 -0.43 -10.85
CA SER A 62 15.89 -1.09 -9.63
C SER A 62 15.46 -2.55 -9.57
N GLN A 63 16.39 -3.45 -9.25
CA GLN A 63 16.15 -4.89 -9.18
C GLN A 63 15.65 -5.30 -7.78
N THR A 64 14.56 -4.70 -7.31
CA THR A 64 14.08 -4.86 -5.92
C THR A 64 12.59 -5.17 -5.75
N PRO A 65 12.09 -6.28 -6.32
CA PRO A 65 10.67 -6.64 -6.26
C PRO A 65 10.14 -6.78 -4.83
N LYS A 66 10.96 -7.29 -3.88
CA LYS A 66 10.57 -7.39 -2.45
C LYS A 66 10.34 -6.01 -1.82
N VAL A 67 11.13 -5.00 -2.21
CA VAL A 67 10.98 -3.63 -1.70
C VAL A 67 9.69 -3.02 -2.23
N TRP A 68 9.40 -3.19 -3.52
CA TRP A 68 8.18 -2.66 -4.15
C TRP A 68 6.93 -3.23 -3.48
N ARG A 69 6.86 -4.57 -3.34
CA ARG A 69 5.75 -5.24 -2.63
C ARG A 69 5.57 -4.73 -1.21
N GLY A 70 6.66 -4.58 -0.45
CA GLY A 70 6.58 -4.07 0.92
C GLY A 70 6.13 -2.60 1.03
N LEU A 71 6.47 -1.76 0.04
CA LEU A 71 5.96 -0.38 -0.03
C LEU A 71 4.47 -0.35 -0.41
N ASP A 72 4.07 -1.17 -1.37
CA ASP A 72 2.69 -1.32 -1.82
C ASP A 72 1.78 -1.86 -0.71
N GLU A 73 2.22 -2.87 0.02
CA GLU A 73 1.51 -3.41 1.19
C GLU A 73 1.33 -2.34 2.28
N TRP A 74 2.40 -1.61 2.60
CA TRP A 74 2.35 -0.54 3.60
C TRP A 74 1.41 0.60 3.16
N MET A 75 1.42 0.95 1.88
CA MET A 75 0.53 1.95 1.31
C MET A 75 -0.94 1.52 1.39
N ARG A 76 -1.27 0.30 0.94
CA ARG A 76 -2.65 -0.25 1.04
C ARG A 76 -3.12 -0.32 2.48
N HIS A 77 -2.26 -0.75 3.41
CA HIS A 77 -2.58 -0.78 4.84
C HIS A 77 -2.95 0.61 5.36
N ARG A 78 -2.22 1.65 4.93
CA ARG A 78 -2.52 3.03 5.29
C ARG A 78 -3.85 3.52 4.69
N LEU A 79 -4.14 3.19 3.44
CA LEU A 79 -5.40 3.56 2.78
C LEU A 79 -6.60 2.88 3.45
N ARG A 80 -6.48 1.61 3.83
CA ARG A 80 -7.49 0.91 4.64
C ARG A 80 -7.77 1.63 5.97
N ALA A 81 -6.71 2.12 6.63
CA ALA A 81 -6.87 2.86 7.88
C ALA A 81 -7.59 4.21 7.68
N ILE A 82 -7.43 4.82 6.52
CA ILE A 82 -8.17 6.03 6.14
C ILE A 82 -9.64 5.69 5.88
N GLN A 83 -9.92 4.61 5.16
CA GLN A 83 -11.30 4.15 4.92
C GLN A 83 -12.04 3.87 6.22
N LEU A 84 -11.43 3.11 7.14
CA LEU A 84 -12.01 2.84 8.45
C LEU A 84 -12.26 4.13 9.25
N LYS A 85 -11.34 5.09 9.17
CA LYS A 85 -11.52 6.41 9.79
C LYS A 85 -12.69 7.18 9.17
N GLN A 86 -12.86 7.13 7.85
CA GLN A 86 -13.97 7.79 7.14
C GLN A 86 -15.31 7.18 7.56
N TRP A 87 -15.40 5.85 7.66
CA TRP A 87 -16.59 5.18 8.19
C TRP A 87 -16.84 5.48 9.67
N ARG A 88 -15.77 5.66 10.46
CA ARG A 88 -15.72 6.19 11.83
C ARG A 88 -16.43 5.34 12.90
N ARG A 89 -17.68 4.93 12.67
CA ARG A 89 -18.55 4.24 13.63
C ARG A 89 -18.66 2.76 13.27
N GLY A 90 -18.67 1.88 14.27
CA GLY A 90 -18.85 0.43 14.11
C GLY A 90 -20.03 0.08 13.20
N PRO A 91 -21.26 0.53 13.48
CA PRO A 91 -22.43 0.19 12.65
C PRO A 91 -22.26 0.57 11.17
N THR A 92 -21.61 1.71 10.90
CA THR A 92 -21.27 2.12 9.53
C THR A 92 -20.25 1.15 8.93
N ILE A 93 -19.17 0.81 9.62
CA ILE A 93 -18.18 -0.17 9.16
C ILE A 93 -18.86 -1.50 8.81
N TYR A 94 -19.73 -2.02 9.68
CA TYR A 94 -20.45 -3.26 9.43
C TYR A 94 -21.29 -3.17 8.14
N ARG A 95 -22.11 -2.13 8.02
CA ARG A 95 -22.98 -1.90 6.86
C ARG A 95 -22.20 -1.84 5.55
N GLU A 96 -21.14 -1.04 5.52
CA GLU A 96 -20.33 -0.84 4.31
C GLU A 96 -19.56 -2.12 3.93
N LEU A 97 -19.05 -2.87 4.91
CA LEU A 97 -18.40 -4.16 4.64
C LEU A 97 -19.39 -5.19 4.07
N ARG A 98 -20.62 -5.23 4.59
CA ARG A 98 -21.68 -6.10 4.04
C ARG A 98 -22.05 -5.71 2.61
N ALA A 99 -22.14 -4.41 2.32
CA ALA A 99 -22.38 -3.91 0.97
C ALA A 99 -21.24 -4.26 0.00
N LEU A 100 -20.00 -4.34 0.49
CA LEU A 100 -18.83 -4.79 -0.25
C LEU A 100 -18.71 -6.34 -0.35
N GLY A 101 -19.69 -7.09 0.14
CA GLY A 101 -19.74 -8.55 0.04
C GLY A 101 -19.02 -9.32 1.16
N ALA A 102 -18.52 -8.65 2.20
CA ALA A 102 -17.89 -9.33 3.33
C ALA A 102 -18.91 -10.19 4.09
N SER A 103 -18.51 -11.37 4.60
CA SER A 103 -19.38 -12.18 5.47
C SER A 103 -19.81 -11.44 6.74
N SER A 104 -20.93 -11.82 7.36
CA SER A 104 -21.38 -11.24 8.63
C SER A 104 -20.33 -11.39 9.74
N GLN A 105 -19.65 -12.54 9.79
CA GLN A 105 -18.59 -12.81 10.75
C GLN A 105 -17.39 -11.87 10.54
N THR A 106 -16.93 -11.73 9.30
CA THR A 106 -15.84 -10.81 8.94
C THR A 106 -16.22 -9.37 9.28
N ALA A 107 -17.42 -8.94 8.91
CA ALA A 107 -17.91 -7.58 9.18
C ALA A 107 -17.99 -7.29 10.70
N ARG A 108 -18.53 -8.21 11.50
CA ARG A 108 -18.59 -8.08 12.98
C ARG A 108 -17.20 -8.01 13.63
N LYS A 109 -16.25 -8.82 13.17
CA LYS A 109 -14.86 -8.78 13.69
C LYS A 109 -14.20 -7.42 13.46
N VAL A 110 -14.39 -6.84 12.28
CA VAL A 110 -13.82 -5.52 11.96
C VAL A 110 -14.58 -4.41 12.70
N GLU A 111 -15.91 -4.50 12.78
CA GLU A 111 -16.76 -3.57 13.53
C GLU A 111 -16.35 -3.47 15.01
N ALA A 112 -16.20 -4.62 15.68
CA ALA A 112 -15.83 -4.70 17.09
C ALA A 112 -14.48 -4.02 17.40
N ASN A 113 -13.59 -3.92 16.41
CA ASN A 113 -12.28 -3.29 16.53
C ASN A 113 -12.24 -1.86 15.96
N SER A 114 -13.38 -1.18 15.89
CA SER A 114 -13.52 0.18 15.33
C SER A 114 -12.80 1.28 16.12
N TYR A 115 -12.32 1.00 17.32
CA TYR A 115 -11.53 1.92 18.17
C TYR A 115 -10.06 2.06 17.73
N SER A 116 -9.53 1.16 16.90
CA SER A 116 -8.13 1.20 16.44
C SER A 116 -7.99 0.98 14.94
N TRP A 117 -8.10 2.06 14.15
CA TRP A 117 -8.09 1.96 12.69
C TRP A 117 -6.82 1.36 12.12
N TRP A 118 -5.64 1.70 12.67
CA TRP A 118 -4.38 1.15 12.18
C TRP A 118 -4.27 -0.34 12.45
N ARG A 119 -4.59 -0.80 13.67
CA ARG A 119 -4.55 -2.24 14.01
C ARG A 119 -5.57 -3.03 13.20
N ASN A 120 -6.78 -2.48 13.06
CA ASN A 120 -7.90 -3.10 12.38
C ASN A 120 -7.77 -3.11 10.84
N SER A 121 -6.83 -2.34 10.29
CA SER A 121 -6.54 -2.31 8.85
C SER A 121 -5.72 -3.50 8.34
N ARG A 122 -5.60 -4.54 9.16
CA ARG A 122 -4.87 -5.79 8.87
C ARG A 122 -5.86 -6.95 8.74
N PHE A 123 -5.33 -8.13 8.40
CA PHE A 123 -6.04 -9.40 8.44
C PHE A 123 -7.35 -9.40 7.66
N GLU A 124 -8.48 -9.40 8.35
CA GLU A 124 -9.83 -9.55 7.77
C GLU A 124 -10.13 -8.48 6.71
N LEU A 125 -9.68 -7.25 6.93
CA LEU A 125 -9.93 -6.18 5.97
C LEU A 125 -9.14 -6.32 4.67
N ASN A 126 -8.05 -7.11 4.66
CA ASN A 126 -7.30 -7.39 3.45
C ASN A 126 -8.09 -8.26 2.46
N ARG A 127 -9.05 -9.05 2.95
CA ARG A 127 -9.91 -9.91 2.14
C ARG A 127 -11.02 -9.13 1.45
N VAL A 128 -11.44 -8.01 2.05
CA VAL A 128 -12.55 -7.19 1.54
C VAL A 128 -12.02 -6.02 0.72
N LEU A 129 -11.07 -5.26 1.29
CA LEU A 129 -10.37 -4.17 0.61
C LEU A 129 -9.07 -4.72 0.03
N ASP A 130 -9.19 -5.65 -0.91
CA ASP A 130 -8.10 -6.38 -1.52
C ASP A 130 -7.38 -5.56 -2.61
N VAL A 131 -6.44 -6.18 -3.32
CA VAL A 131 -5.70 -5.50 -4.40
C VAL A 131 -6.65 -5.07 -5.52
N ALA A 132 -7.59 -5.94 -5.91
CA ALA A 132 -8.54 -5.64 -6.98
C ALA A 132 -9.48 -4.47 -6.62
N TRP A 133 -9.89 -4.35 -5.37
CA TRP A 133 -10.67 -3.21 -4.90
C TRP A 133 -9.90 -1.89 -5.01
N PHE A 134 -8.61 -1.90 -4.64
CA PHE A 134 -7.75 -0.73 -4.82
C PHE A 134 -7.47 -0.41 -6.29
N ASP A 135 -7.37 -1.42 -7.15
CA ASP A 135 -7.21 -1.25 -8.60
C ASP A 135 -8.44 -0.56 -9.20
N ARG A 136 -9.65 -0.97 -8.81
CA ARG A 136 -10.92 -0.28 -9.17
C ARG A 136 -10.99 1.18 -8.71
N LEU A 137 -10.25 1.54 -7.65
CA LEU A 137 -10.12 2.93 -7.21
C LEU A 137 -9.07 3.73 -8.00
N GLY A 138 -8.31 3.08 -8.88
CA GLY A 138 -7.24 3.69 -9.66
C GLY A 138 -5.89 3.77 -8.94
N LEU A 139 -5.66 2.93 -7.91
CA LEU A 139 -4.38 2.92 -7.20
C LEU A 139 -3.28 2.29 -8.06
N VAL A 140 -2.26 3.10 -8.38
CA VAL A 140 -1.07 2.61 -9.08
C VAL A 140 -0.18 1.82 -8.11
N LEU A 141 0.19 0.59 -8.49
CA LEU A 141 1.14 -0.23 -7.74
C LEU A 141 2.56 -0.07 -8.28
N LEU A 142 3.54 -0.17 -7.38
CA LEU A 142 4.96 -0.14 -7.74
C LEU A 142 5.42 -1.48 -8.30
N SER A 143 4.88 -2.59 -7.79
CA SER A 143 5.14 -3.95 -8.28
C SER A 143 4.62 -4.23 -9.69
#